data_AF-A0A1Q5PY85-F1
#
_entry.id   AF-A0A1Q5PY85-F1
#
_cell.length_a   1.000
_cell.length_b   1.000
_cell.length_c   1.000
_cell.angle_alpha   90.00
_cell.angle_beta   90.00
_cell.angle_gamma   90.00
#
_symmetry.space_group_name_H-M   'P 1'
#
loop_
_entity.id
_entity.type
_entity.pdbx_description
1 polymer ?
#
loop_
_entity_poly.entity_id
_entity_poly.type
_entity_poly.pdbx_seq_one_letter_code
_entity_poly.pdbx_strand_id
1 'polypeptide(L)'
;MTGRDDELRTALHHADWLVVAEEESTDALPASWRIVHAYLPDIEVTLDFDCLDAWGNYRPLAYAYGCRSAQVPGLSIYLGRRRDQRRAAIADFVRALTAWAYQQHETNAGRNGAENRGRAEDAAEYRFNLRLVRTADQFFRLLSKTLHFPGYFGGNWAAADDCMRDLAWLPPGPLTLRFEHLDTLAARSPLLHREVVTSLNLWEAHWAQAAAQRAVHIVRAGGAG
;
A
#
# COMPACT_ATOMS: atom_id res chain seq x y z
N MET A 1 -5.55 26.66 8.96
CA MET A 1 -5.55 25.73 10.11
C MET A 1 -5.73 24.33 9.54
N THR A 2 -4.76 23.46 9.71
CA THR A 2 -4.83 22.04 9.28
C THR A 2 -5.90 21.33 10.13
N GLY A 3 -6.83 20.64 9.48
CA GLY A 3 -7.90 19.90 10.15
C GLY A 3 -7.36 18.73 10.97
N ARG A 4 -8.18 18.15 11.86
CA ARG A 4 -7.77 16.95 12.63
C ARG A 4 -7.72 15.70 11.75
N ASP A 5 -8.62 15.66 10.78
CA ASP A 5 -8.65 14.72 9.66
C ASP A 5 -7.37 14.82 8.81
N ASP A 6 -6.85 16.02 8.54
CA ASP A 6 -5.57 16.17 7.80
C ASP A 6 -4.40 15.48 8.52
N GLU A 7 -4.33 15.54 9.86
CA GLU A 7 -3.30 14.85 10.63
C GLU A 7 -3.43 13.31 10.51
N LEU A 8 -4.66 12.79 10.52
CA LEU A 8 -4.92 11.37 10.29
C LEU A 8 -4.56 10.96 8.85
N ARG A 9 -4.98 11.74 7.86
CA ARG A 9 -4.62 11.53 6.44
C ARG A 9 -3.11 11.49 6.25
N THR A 10 -2.39 12.41 6.87
CA THR A 10 -0.92 12.46 6.80
C THR A 10 -0.31 11.19 7.40
N ALA A 11 -0.80 10.74 8.55
CA ALA A 11 -0.30 9.53 9.21
C ALA A 11 -0.62 8.27 8.39
N LEU A 12 -1.83 8.16 7.84
CA LEU A 12 -2.22 7.10 6.91
C LEU A 12 -1.28 7.06 5.72
N HIS A 13 -1.06 8.19 5.06
CA HIS A 13 -0.15 8.29 3.92
C HIS A 13 1.29 7.90 4.26
N HIS A 14 1.81 8.31 5.43
CA HIS A 14 3.14 7.88 5.89
C HIS A 14 3.23 6.38 6.16
N ALA A 15 2.12 5.74 6.48
CA ALA A 15 2.01 4.29 6.63
C ALA A 15 1.53 3.60 5.34
N ASP A 16 1.63 4.27 4.19
CA ASP A 16 1.26 3.78 2.86
C ASP A 16 -0.22 3.40 2.69
N TRP A 17 -1.09 3.91 3.57
CA TRP A 17 -2.53 3.89 3.38
C TRP A 17 -2.95 5.08 2.52
N LEU A 18 -3.74 4.79 1.49
CA LEU A 18 -4.17 5.75 0.50
C LEU A 18 -5.68 5.89 0.58
N VAL A 19 -6.17 7.12 0.76
CA VAL A 19 -7.60 7.44 0.66
C VAL A 19 -8.00 7.40 -0.80
N VAL A 20 -8.88 6.44 -1.14
CA VAL A 20 -9.34 6.19 -2.52
C VAL A 20 -10.76 6.68 -2.77
N ALA A 21 -11.56 6.86 -1.72
CA ALA A 21 -12.86 7.51 -1.80
C ALA A 21 -13.19 8.23 -0.49
N GLU A 22 -13.99 9.29 -0.61
CA GLU A 22 -14.46 10.10 0.51
C GLU A 22 -15.95 10.37 0.33
N GLU A 23 -16.70 10.15 1.40
CA GLU A 23 -18.13 10.41 1.46
C GLU A 23 -18.42 11.42 2.56
N GLU A 24 -19.18 12.45 2.23
CA GLU A 24 -19.62 13.43 3.21
C GLU A 24 -20.74 12.86 4.09
N SER A 25 -20.87 13.40 5.30
CA SER A 25 -21.96 13.02 6.19
C SER A 25 -23.31 13.43 5.63
N THR A 26 -24.30 12.57 5.79
CA THR A 26 -25.71 12.82 5.48
C THR A 26 -26.55 12.63 6.74
N ASP A 27 -27.83 12.97 6.70
CA ASP A 27 -28.75 12.71 7.83
C ASP A 27 -28.79 11.23 8.23
N ALA A 28 -28.51 10.32 7.30
CA ALA A 28 -28.58 8.87 7.50
C ALA A 28 -27.25 8.20 7.83
N LEU A 29 -26.11 8.77 7.41
CA LEU A 29 -24.80 8.13 7.50
C LEU A 29 -23.69 9.13 7.88
N PRO A 30 -22.73 8.72 8.73
CA PRO A 30 -21.55 9.52 9.01
C PRO A 30 -20.68 9.70 7.76
N ALA A 31 -19.82 10.72 7.78
CA ALA A 31 -18.78 10.85 6.76
C ALA A 31 -17.86 9.63 6.81
N SER A 32 -17.35 9.19 5.67
CA SER A 32 -16.49 8.00 5.60
C SER A 32 -15.34 8.16 4.61
N TRP A 33 -14.24 7.47 4.87
CA TRP A 33 -13.14 7.28 3.91
C TRP A 33 -13.01 5.80 3.59
N ARG A 34 -12.86 5.49 2.30
CA ARG A 34 -12.35 4.17 1.89
C ARG A 34 -10.85 4.31 1.65
N ILE A 35 -10.09 3.46 2.32
CA ILE A 35 -8.64 3.43 2.27
C ILE A 35 -8.15 2.06 1.84
N VAL A 36 -7.06 2.04 1.09
CA VAL A 36 -6.36 0.82 0.72
C VAL A 36 -4.89 0.95 1.08
N HIS A 37 -4.26 -0.14 1.48
CA HIS A 37 -2.83 -0.15 1.69
C HIS A 37 -2.12 -0.39 0.36
N ALA A 38 -1.10 0.43 0.06
CA ALA A 38 -0.41 0.38 -1.24
C ALA A 38 0.17 -1.00 -1.59
N TYR A 39 0.43 -1.83 -0.57
CA TYR A 39 1.03 -3.17 -0.71
C TYR A 39 0.02 -4.32 -0.53
N LEU A 40 -1.21 -4.02 -0.11
CA LEU A 40 -2.24 -5.02 0.17
C LEU A 40 -3.54 -4.56 -0.51
N PRO A 41 -3.58 -4.52 -1.85
CA PRO A 41 -4.71 -3.93 -2.59
C PRO A 41 -6.03 -4.69 -2.38
N ASP A 42 -5.96 -5.96 -1.98
CA ASP A 42 -7.12 -6.77 -1.62
C ASP A 42 -7.73 -6.39 -0.25
N ILE A 43 -7.01 -5.57 0.53
CA ILE A 43 -7.45 -5.11 1.84
C ILE A 43 -7.91 -3.65 1.73
N GLU A 44 -9.20 -3.50 1.48
CA GLU A 44 -9.91 -2.21 1.58
C GLU A 44 -10.53 -2.06 2.96
N VAL A 45 -10.35 -0.89 3.57
CA VAL A 45 -10.91 -0.54 4.88
C VAL A 45 -11.74 0.73 4.76
N THR A 46 -12.91 0.74 5.39
CA THR A 46 -13.75 1.91 5.56
C THR A 46 -13.49 2.49 6.95
N LEU A 47 -13.22 3.78 6.98
CA LEU A 47 -13.10 4.59 8.18
C LEU A 47 -14.34 5.48 8.31
N ASP A 48 -15.16 5.21 9.31
CA ASP A 48 -16.33 6.03 9.62
C ASP A 48 -15.96 7.11 10.62
N PHE A 49 -16.37 8.35 10.35
CA PHE A 49 -16.06 9.50 11.17
C PHE A 49 -17.23 9.91 12.05
N ASP A 50 -16.90 10.17 13.30
CA ASP A 50 -17.86 10.68 14.25
C ASP A 50 -17.90 12.21 14.15
N CYS A 51 -18.93 12.71 13.44
CA CYS A 51 -19.12 14.12 13.09
C CYS A 51 -20.30 14.79 13.80
N LEU A 52 -21.06 14.06 14.61
CA LEU A 52 -22.21 14.59 15.36
C LEU A 52 -21.78 15.47 16.54
N ASP A 53 -22.25 16.71 16.59
CA ASP A 53 -22.06 17.52 17.79
C ASP A 53 -23.01 17.14 18.93
N ALA A 54 -22.88 17.82 20.07
CA ALA A 54 -23.66 17.54 21.28
C ALA A 54 -25.18 17.75 21.09
N TRP A 55 -25.60 18.41 20.01
CA TRP A 55 -26.99 18.67 19.67
C TRP A 55 -27.48 17.77 18.53
N GLY A 56 -26.67 16.80 18.09
CA GLY A 56 -27.02 15.86 17.02
C GLY A 56 -26.90 16.44 15.61
N ASN A 57 -26.24 17.59 15.44
CA ASN A 57 -26.01 18.15 14.11
C ASN A 57 -24.71 17.60 13.52
N TYR A 58 -24.75 17.23 12.23
CA TYR A 58 -23.55 16.86 11.50
C TYR A 58 -22.64 18.07 11.28
N ARG A 59 -21.37 17.89 11.63
CA ARG A 59 -20.32 18.88 11.41
C ARG A 59 -19.45 18.46 10.22
N PRO A 60 -18.82 19.42 9.53
CA PRO A 60 -17.82 19.09 8.51
C PRO A 60 -16.73 18.18 9.08
N LEU A 61 -16.17 17.32 8.23
CA LEU A 61 -15.17 16.31 8.61
C LEU A 61 -13.97 16.88 9.38
N ALA A 62 -13.55 18.12 9.07
CA ALA A 62 -12.51 18.83 9.82
C ALA A 62 -12.77 18.96 11.33
N TYR A 63 -14.04 18.83 11.73
CA TYR A 63 -14.51 18.88 13.11
C TYR A 63 -14.80 17.50 13.73
N ALA A 64 -14.54 16.40 13.02
CA ALA A 64 -14.71 15.05 13.56
C ALA A 64 -13.98 14.88 14.89
N TYR A 65 -14.64 14.24 15.85
CA TYR A 65 -14.08 13.97 17.18
C TYR A 65 -13.58 12.54 17.31
N GLY A 66 -13.89 11.67 16.35
CA GLY A 66 -13.41 10.31 16.33
C GLY A 66 -13.49 9.68 14.95
N CYS A 67 -12.89 8.51 14.84
CA CYS A 67 -12.88 7.68 13.66
C CYS A 67 -12.85 6.22 14.09
N ARG A 68 -13.55 5.33 13.39
CA ARG A 68 -13.50 3.88 13.63
C ARG A 68 -13.38 3.12 12.31
N SER A 69 -12.78 1.94 12.36
CA SER A 69 -12.79 1.02 11.23
C SER A 69 -14.11 0.22 11.19
N ALA A 70 -14.70 0.07 10.01
CA ALA A 70 -15.84 -0.82 9.80
C ALA A 70 -15.45 -2.31 9.78
N GLN A 71 -14.24 -2.63 9.30
CA GLN A 71 -13.73 -3.99 9.11
C GLN A 71 -12.96 -4.53 10.32
N VAL A 72 -12.47 -3.66 11.20
CA VAL A 72 -11.73 -4.04 12.41
C VAL A 72 -12.56 -3.69 13.65
N PRO A 73 -13.36 -4.63 14.17
CA PRO A 73 -14.16 -4.39 15.36
C PRO A 73 -13.32 -3.88 16.53
N GLY A 74 -13.74 -2.76 17.13
CA GLY A 74 -13.05 -2.16 18.27
C GLY A 74 -11.85 -1.28 17.94
N LEU A 75 -11.42 -1.20 16.67
CA LEU A 75 -10.38 -0.26 16.27
C LEU A 75 -10.98 1.12 16.02
N SER A 76 -10.88 1.99 17.02
CA SER A 76 -11.35 3.38 16.96
C SER A 76 -10.36 4.34 17.62
N ILE A 77 -10.47 5.62 17.27
CA ILE A 77 -9.71 6.71 17.87
C ILE A 77 -10.60 7.89 18.19
N TYR A 78 -10.23 8.58 19.27
CA TYR A 78 -10.73 9.89 19.59
C TYR A 78 -9.74 10.96 19.14
N LEU A 79 -10.16 11.84 18.23
CA LEU A 79 -9.41 12.98 17.70
C LEU A 79 -9.49 14.17 18.68
N GLY A 80 -8.88 13.99 19.85
CA GLY A 80 -8.90 14.94 20.95
C GLY A 80 -8.26 16.30 20.63
N ARG A 81 -8.56 17.32 21.44
CA ARG A 81 -8.08 18.70 21.19
C ARG A 81 -6.58 18.88 21.41
N ARG A 82 -5.99 18.13 22.36
CA ARG A 82 -4.55 18.18 22.67
C ARG A 82 -3.74 17.52 21.56
N ARG A 83 -2.94 18.32 20.84
CA ARG A 83 -2.24 17.89 19.62
C ARG A 83 -1.29 16.71 19.84
N ASP A 84 -0.49 16.72 20.90
CA ASP A 84 0.50 15.65 21.12
C ASP A 84 -0.17 14.31 21.44
N GLN A 85 -1.19 14.32 22.31
CA GLN A 85 -1.98 13.13 22.62
C GLN A 85 -2.72 12.62 21.38
N ARG A 86 -3.30 13.53 20.58
CA ARG A 86 -3.98 13.17 19.33
C ARG A 86 -3.00 12.53 18.33
N ARG A 87 -1.80 13.10 18.16
CA ARG A 87 -0.78 12.54 17.25
C ARG A 87 -0.31 11.15 17.69
N ALA A 88 -0.10 10.95 18.99
CA ALA A 88 0.21 9.64 19.54
C ALA A 88 -0.93 8.63 19.27
N ALA A 89 -2.18 9.00 19.58
CA ALA A 89 -3.34 8.15 19.33
C ALA A 89 -3.52 7.80 17.84
N ILE A 90 -3.33 8.78 16.94
CA ILE A 90 -3.33 8.55 15.49
C ILE A 90 -2.25 7.56 15.10
N ALA A 91 -1.02 7.74 15.59
CA ALA A 91 0.08 6.83 15.27
C ALA A 91 -0.21 5.41 15.76
N ASP A 92 -0.76 5.25 16.96
CA ASP A 92 -1.10 3.94 17.54
C ASP A 92 -2.19 3.24 16.72
N PHE A 93 -3.22 3.97 16.32
CA PHE A 93 -4.29 3.48 15.46
C PHE A 93 -3.80 3.05 14.09
N VAL A 94 -2.99 3.87 13.43
CA VAL A 94 -2.44 3.53 12.11
C VAL A 94 -1.54 2.30 12.20
N ARG A 95 -0.72 2.18 13.26
CA ARG A 95 0.09 0.96 13.48
C ARG A 95 -0.78 -0.28 13.67
N ALA A 96 -1.82 -0.20 14.49
CA ALA A 96 -2.74 -1.32 14.73
C ALA A 96 -3.50 -1.72 13.45
N LEU A 97 -3.95 -0.73 12.67
CA LEU A 97 -4.60 -0.93 11.38
C LEU A 97 -3.67 -1.65 10.39
N THR A 98 -2.43 -1.18 10.26
CA THR A 98 -1.43 -1.80 9.38
C THR A 98 -1.13 -3.23 9.81
N ALA A 99 -0.90 -3.47 11.10
CA ALA A 99 -0.64 -4.81 11.62
C ALA A 99 -1.79 -5.79 11.30
N TRP A 100 -3.04 -5.35 11.50
CA TRP A 100 -4.22 -6.14 11.14
C TRP A 100 -4.26 -6.44 9.63
N ALA A 101 -3.99 -5.45 8.77
CA ALA A 101 -4.06 -5.64 7.33
C ALA A 101 -3.07 -6.70 6.83
N TYR A 102 -1.83 -6.68 7.33
CA TYR A 102 -0.82 -7.70 7.02
C TYR A 102 -1.26 -9.08 7.50
N GLN A 103 -1.78 -9.20 8.72
CA GLN A 103 -2.28 -10.47 9.26
C GLN A 103 -3.45 -11.05 8.43
N GLN A 104 -4.39 -10.19 7.99
CA GLN A 104 -5.49 -10.61 7.12
C GLN A 104 -4.98 -11.07 5.75
N HIS A 105 -4.06 -10.32 5.15
CA HIS A 105 -3.47 -10.69 3.86
C HIS A 105 -2.73 -12.03 3.91
N GLU A 106 -1.95 -12.29 4.97
CA GLU A 106 -1.30 -13.60 5.19
C GLU A 106 -2.33 -14.73 5.36
N THR A 107 -3.43 -14.48 6.06
CA THR A 107 -4.51 -15.46 6.24
C THR A 107 -5.20 -15.78 4.91
N ASN A 108 -5.43 -14.79 4.06
CA ASN A 108 -5.98 -14.96 2.72
C ASN A 108 -5.03 -15.73 1.80
N ALA A 109 -3.73 -15.41 1.85
CA ALA A 109 -2.70 -16.12 1.10
C ALA A 109 -2.57 -17.59 1.54
N GLY A 110 -2.67 -17.89 2.84
CA GLY A 110 -2.63 -19.25 3.37
C GLY A 110 -3.82 -20.12 2.95
N ARG A 111 -5.00 -19.53 2.76
CA ARG A 111 -6.18 -20.22 2.20
C ARG A 111 -6.00 -20.55 0.72
N ASN A 112 -5.51 -19.60 -0.07
CA ASN A 112 -5.19 -19.84 -1.49
C ASN A 112 -4.03 -20.85 -1.66
N GLY A 113 -3.05 -20.86 -0.75
CA GLY A 113 -1.92 -21.79 -0.76
C GLY A 113 -2.28 -23.24 -0.43
N ALA A 114 -3.36 -23.48 0.32
CA ALA A 114 -3.86 -24.83 0.58
C ALA A 114 -4.54 -25.46 -0.66
N GLU A 115 -5.17 -24.65 -1.51
CA GLU A 115 -5.71 -25.09 -2.81
C GLU A 115 -4.62 -25.29 -3.87
N ASN A 116 -3.50 -24.55 -3.80
CA ASN A 116 -2.36 -24.68 -4.73
C ASN A 116 -1.30 -25.71 -4.33
N ARG A 117 -1.42 -26.37 -3.17
CA ARG A 117 -0.37 -27.26 -2.61
C ARG A 117 -0.13 -28.56 -3.39
N GLY A 118 -0.84 -28.75 -4.51
CA GLY A 118 -0.62 -29.85 -5.46
C GLY A 118 0.52 -29.63 -6.47
N ARG A 119 1.24 -28.51 -6.46
CA ARG A 119 2.31 -28.24 -7.44
C ARG A 119 3.62 -27.81 -6.76
N ALA A 120 4.43 -28.79 -6.39
CA ALA A 120 5.83 -28.55 -6.09
C ALA A 120 6.53 -28.12 -7.41
N GLU A 121 6.92 -26.83 -7.49
CA GLU A 121 7.76 -26.14 -8.51
C GLU A 121 7.34 -24.66 -8.75
N ASP A 122 6.36 -24.12 -8.04
CA ASP A 122 5.91 -22.74 -8.27
C ASP A 122 6.96 -21.69 -7.84
N ALA A 123 7.38 -20.86 -8.81
CA ALA A 123 8.21 -19.68 -8.60
C ALA A 123 7.61 -18.76 -7.53
N ALA A 124 8.44 -18.22 -6.63
CA ALA A 124 7.94 -17.24 -5.66
C ALA A 124 7.46 -15.98 -6.42
N GLU A 125 6.19 -15.63 -6.27
CA GLU A 125 5.58 -14.48 -6.95
C GLU A 125 5.51 -13.28 -6.01
N TYR A 126 6.02 -12.14 -6.47
CA TYR A 126 5.91 -10.83 -5.83
C TYR A 126 5.09 -9.91 -6.73
N ARG A 127 4.08 -9.26 -6.16
CA ARG A 127 3.17 -8.38 -6.89
C ARG A 127 3.38 -6.93 -6.49
N PHE A 128 3.39 -6.05 -7.48
CA PHE A 128 3.57 -4.61 -7.35
C PHE A 128 2.36 -3.92 -7.96
N ASN A 129 1.46 -3.42 -7.10
CA ASN A 129 0.28 -2.71 -7.56
C ASN A 129 0.63 -1.23 -7.81
N LEU A 130 0.67 -0.82 -9.08
CA LEU A 130 1.00 0.56 -9.46
C LEU A 130 -0.23 1.48 -9.55
N ARG A 131 -1.44 0.97 -9.28
CA ARG A 131 -2.72 1.70 -9.44
C ARG A 131 -2.71 3.04 -8.71
N LEU A 132 -2.02 3.12 -7.57
CA LEU A 132 -1.98 4.32 -6.73
C LEU A 132 -0.60 4.97 -6.61
N VAL A 133 0.41 4.44 -7.29
CA VAL A 133 1.74 5.06 -7.35
C VAL A 133 1.66 6.36 -8.16
N ARG A 134 2.27 7.42 -7.62
CA ARG A 134 2.30 8.76 -8.23
C ARG A 134 3.70 9.36 -8.34
N THR A 135 4.61 8.96 -7.45
CA THR A 135 5.98 9.48 -7.38
C THR A 135 7.00 8.34 -7.39
N ALA A 136 8.24 8.66 -7.80
CA ALA A 136 9.35 7.72 -7.76
C ALA A 136 9.59 7.19 -6.34
N ASP A 137 9.52 8.06 -5.32
CA ASP A 137 9.56 7.69 -3.91
C ASP A 137 8.55 6.61 -3.51
N GLN A 138 7.29 6.73 -3.97
CA GLN A 138 6.26 5.71 -3.69
C GLN A 138 6.60 4.39 -4.39
N PHE A 139 7.13 4.44 -5.61
CA PHE A 139 7.60 3.26 -6.32
C PHE A 139 8.80 2.59 -5.62
N PHE A 140 9.77 3.36 -5.13
CA PHE A 140 10.91 2.82 -4.39
C PHE A 140 10.50 2.20 -3.06
N ARG A 141 9.57 2.83 -2.33
CA ARG A 141 9.01 2.23 -1.11
C ARG A 141 8.29 0.92 -1.41
N LEU A 142 7.52 0.87 -2.50
CA LEU A 142 6.86 -0.33 -3.00
C LEU A 142 7.86 -1.46 -3.27
N LEU A 143 8.91 -1.20 -4.04
CA LEU A 143 9.97 -2.19 -4.28
C LEU A 143 10.61 -2.66 -2.97
N SER A 144 11.06 -1.71 -2.15
CA SER A 144 11.83 -2.02 -0.94
C SER A 144 11.05 -2.84 0.07
N LYS A 145 9.75 -2.58 0.23
CA LYS A 145 8.91 -3.31 1.18
C LYS A 145 8.51 -4.67 0.63
N THR A 146 8.05 -4.75 -0.61
CA THR A 146 7.63 -6.02 -1.22
C THR A 146 8.79 -7.00 -1.33
N LEU A 147 9.97 -6.52 -1.72
CA LEU A 147 11.18 -7.35 -1.89
C LEU A 147 12.10 -7.34 -0.68
N HIS A 148 11.70 -6.72 0.43
CA HIS A 148 12.51 -6.63 1.66
C HIS A 148 13.95 -6.18 1.38
N PHE A 149 14.10 -5.08 0.62
CA PHE A 149 15.42 -4.56 0.26
C PHE A 149 16.28 -4.34 1.52
N PRO A 150 17.60 -4.56 1.41
CA PRO A 150 18.50 -4.37 2.53
C PRO A 150 18.49 -2.93 3.07
N GLY A 151 18.86 -2.78 4.35
CA GLY A 151 18.85 -1.49 5.05
C GLY A 151 19.76 -0.40 4.46
N TYR A 152 20.64 -0.75 3.53
CA TYR A 152 21.48 0.21 2.79
C TYR A 152 20.77 0.84 1.58
N PHE A 153 19.52 0.46 1.28
CA PHE A 153 18.80 0.98 0.12
C PHE A 153 18.64 2.51 0.16
N GLY A 154 19.22 3.19 -0.82
CA GLY A 154 19.32 4.64 -0.88
C GLY A 154 18.08 5.39 -1.41
N GLY A 155 16.97 4.69 -1.69
CA GLY A 155 15.69 5.34 -2.08
C GLY A 155 15.74 6.11 -3.40
N ASN A 156 16.54 5.66 -4.37
CA ASN A 156 16.69 6.28 -5.68
C ASN A 156 16.87 5.23 -6.78
N TRP A 157 16.83 5.66 -8.05
CA TRP A 157 16.91 4.76 -9.21
C TRP A 157 18.19 3.91 -9.23
N ALA A 158 19.36 4.49 -8.94
CA ALA A 158 20.62 3.74 -8.93
C ALA A 158 20.62 2.67 -7.85
N ALA A 159 20.17 2.99 -6.64
CA ALA A 159 20.05 2.01 -5.56
C ALA A 159 19.01 0.92 -5.87
N ALA A 160 17.94 1.25 -6.60
CA ALA A 160 16.94 0.28 -7.00
C ALA A 160 17.51 -0.68 -8.06
N ASP A 161 18.25 -0.15 -9.03
CA ASP A 161 18.95 -0.94 -10.03
C ASP A 161 19.93 -1.93 -9.39
N ASP A 162 20.72 -1.48 -8.40
CA ASP A 162 21.64 -2.37 -7.66
C ASP A 162 20.89 -3.49 -6.93
N CYS A 163 19.82 -3.15 -6.21
CA CYS A 163 19.03 -4.15 -5.48
C CYS A 163 18.34 -5.16 -6.42
N MET A 164 17.77 -4.69 -7.53
CA MET A 164 17.04 -5.53 -8.49
C MET A 164 17.95 -6.50 -9.27
N ARG A 165 19.27 -6.26 -9.27
CA ARG A 165 20.26 -7.13 -9.94
C ARG A 165 20.86 -8.20 -9.04
N ASP A 166 20.69 -8.09 -7.72
CA ASP A 166 21.21 -9.04 -6.74
C ASP A 166 20.12 -10.04 -6.30
N LEU A 167 19.09 -9.56 -5.60
CA LEU A 167 17.96 -10.35 -5.09
C LEU A 167 18.35 -11.63 -4.32
N ALA A 168 19.62 -11.83 -3.92
CA ALA A 168 20.08 -13.07 -3.32
C ALA A 168 19.51 -13.33 -1.91
N TRP A 169 18.98 -12.29 -1.25
CA TRP A 169 18.32 -12.41 0.07
C TRP A 169 16.90 -12.97 0.00
N LEU A 170 16.29 -13.04 -1.19
CA LEU A 170 14.95 -13.63 -1.37
C LEU A 170 15.03 -15.16 -1.37
N PRO A 171 13.92 -15.87 -1.03
CA PRO A 171 13.88 -17.34 -1.00
C PRO A 171 14.48 -17.94 -2.27
N PRO A 172 15.31 -18.99 -2.22
CA PRO A 172 15.99 -19.51 -3.40
C PRO A 172 15.01 -20.04 -4.45
N GLY A 173 15.46 -20.10 -5.71
CA GLY A 173 14.66 -20.60 -6.85
C GLY A 173 14.09 -19.50 -7.74
N PRO A 174 13.27 -19.87 -8.75
CA PRO A 174 12.70 -18.94 -9.71
C PRO A 174 11.83 -17.87 -9.04
N LEU A 175 11.89 -16.64 -9.56
CA LEU A 175 11.06 -15.53 -9.12
C LEU A 175 10.15 -15.05 -10.24
N THR A 176 8.93 -14.68 -9.88
CA THR A 176 8.03 -13.91 -10.74
C THR A 176 7.78 -12.55 -10.10
N LEU A 177 8.15 -11.47 -10.79
CA LEU A 177 7.95 -10.10 -10.36
C LEU A 177 6.86 -9.46 -11.23
N ARG A 178 5.63 -9.40 -10.71
CA ARG A 178 4.45 -8.93 -11.46
C ARG A 178 4.14 -7.47 -11.14
N PHE A 179 4.27 -6.60 -12.14
CA PHE A 179 3.91 -5.19 -12.06
C PHE A 179 2.53 -4.97 -12.68
N GLU A 180 1.55 -4.65 -11.84
CA GLU A 180 0.15 -4.48 -12.21
C GLU A 180 -0.22 -3.00 -12.36
N HIS A 181 -1.21 -2.71 -13.20
CA HIS A 181 -1.74 -1.36 -13.42
C HIS A 181 -0.72 -0.36 -14.01
N LEU A 182 0.19 -0.83 -14.86
CA LEU A 182 1.15 0.03 -15.58
C LEU A 182 0.46 1.06 -16.47
N ASP A 183 -0.66 0.70 -17.09
CA ASP A 183 -1.55 1.56 -17.86
C ASP A 183 -2.13 2.71 -17.02
N THR A 184 -2.55 2.42 -15.79
CA THR A 184 -3.05 3.45 -14.86
C THR A 184 -1.93 4.41 -14.48
N LEU A 185 -0.72 3.89 -14.25
CA LEU A 185 0.46 4.72 -14.03
C LEU A 185 0.79 5.58 -15.26
N ALA A 186 0.68 5.02 -16.47
CA ALA A 186 0.91 5.72 -17.73
C ALA A 186 -0.06 6.90 -17.91
N ALA A 187 -1.34 6.68 -17.64
CA ALA A 187 -2.37 7.71 -17.75
C ALA A 187 -2.16 8.84 -16.73
N ARG A 188 -1.74 8.50 -15.50
CA ARG A 188 -1.61 9.48 -14.41
C ARG A 188 -0.28 10.21 -14.38
N SER A 189 0.82 9.50 -14.60
CA SER A 189 2.18 10.03 -14.52
C SER A 189 3.05 9.49 -15.66
N PRO A 190 2.93 10.06 -16.88
CA PRO A 190 3.63 9.56 -18.06
C PRO A 190 5.16 9.54 -17.92
N LEU A 191 5.74 10.52 -17.20
CA LEU A 191 7.18 10.58 -16.96
C LEU A 191 7.63 9.43 -16.07
N LEU A 192 6.99 9.26 -14.90
CA LEU A 192 7.31 8.15 -14.00
C LEU A 192 7.07 6.80 -14.67
N HIS A 193 6.00 6.65 -15.44
CA HIS A 193 5.75 5.44 -16.22
C HIS A 193 6.91 5.11 -17.17
N ARG A 194 7.44 6.11 -17.89
CA ARG A 194 8.61 5.91 -18.77
C ARG A 194 9.82 5.43 -17.98
N GLU A 195 10.13 6.07 -16.84
CA GLU A 195 11.25 5.66 -16.00
C GLU A 195 11.08 4.22 -15.49
N VAL A 196 9.90 3.87 -14.97
CA VAL A 196 9.57 2.51 -14.51
C VAL A 196 9.75 1.52 -15.66
N VAL A 197 9.18 1.76 -16.83
CA VAL A 197 9.30 0.85 -17.98
C VAL A 197 10.76 0.71 -18.44
N THR A 198 11.53 1.80 -18.48
CA THR A 198 12.95 1.76 -18.79
C THR A 198 13.71 0.86 -17.81
N SER A 199 13.49 1.03 -16.50
CA SER A 199 14.12 0.19 -15.48
C SER A 199 13.68 -1.27 -15.57
N LEU A 200 12.38 -1.55 -15.78
CA LEU A 200 11.89 -2.91 -15.98
C LEU A 200 12.56 -3.60 -17.18
N ASN A 201 12.79 -2.88 -18.28
CA ASN A 201 13.51 -3.42 -19.44
C ASN A 201 14.98 -3.71 -19.11
N LEU A 202 15.64 -2.84 -18.34
CA LEU A 202 17.03 -3.03 -17.91
C LEU A 202 17.18 -4.26 -17.01
N TRP A 203 16.28 -4.44 -16.05
CA TRP A 203 16.31 -5.58 -15.13
C TRP A 203 15.98 -6.90 -15.83
N GLU A 204 15.02 -6.89 -16.76
CA GLU A 204 14.70 -8.06 -17.59
C GLU A 204 15.91 -8.47 -18.44
N ALA A 205 16.59 -7.51 -19.08
CA ALA A 205 17.79 -7.78 -19.88
C ALA A 205 18.96 -8.31 -19.03
N HIS A 206 19.14 -7.80 -17.81
CA HIS A 206 20.14 -8.31 -16.86
C HIS A 206 19.89 -9.78 -16.52
N TRP A 207 18.67 -10.12 -16.09
CA TRP A 207 18.33 -11.49 -15.69
C TRP A 207 18.25 -12.47 -16.85
N ALA A 208 17.96 -12.01 -18.07
CA ALA A 208 18.10 -12.82 -19.27
C ALA A 208 19.56 -13.27 -19.49
N GLN A 209 20.53 -12.42 -19.15
CA GLN A 209 21.97 -12.75 -19.24
C GLN A 209 22.46 -13.54 -18.03
N ALA A 210 21.89 -13.28 -16.84
CA ALA A 210 22.23 -13.94 -15.58
C ALA A 210 21.35 -15.17 -15.28
N ALA A 211 20.66 -15.73 -16.28
CA ALA A 211 19.69 -16.83 -16.08
C ALA A 211 20.32 -18.09 -15.43
N ALA A 212 21.63 -18.29 -15.60
CA ALA A 212 22.36 -19.37 -14.95
C ALA A 212 22.53 -19.18 -13.42
N GLN A 213 22.45 -17.94 -12.93
CA GLN A 213 22.49 -17.63 -11.50
C GLN A 213 21.11 -17.83 -10.89
N ARG A 214 20.08 -17.29 -11.55
CA ARG A 214 18.69 -17.35 -11.08
C ARG A 214 17.72 -17.01 -12.21
N ALA A 215 16.61 -17.75 -12.29
CA ALA A 215 15.49 -17.39 -13.15
C ALA A 215 14.65 -16.29 -12.50
N VAL A 216 14.57 -15.12 -13.13
CA VAL A 216 13.71 -14.02 -12.70
C VAL A 216 12.85 -13.59 -13.88
N HIS A 217 11.54 -13.70 -13.74
CA HIS A 217 10.57 -13.36 -14.75
C HIS A 217 9.84 -12.07 -14.35
N ILE A 218 10.00 -11.01 -15.15
CA ILE A 218 9.29 -9.76 -14.95
C ILE A 218 8.01 -9.79 -15.80
N VAL A 219 6.86 -9.68 -15.15
CA VAL A 219 5.55 -9.68 -15.81
C VAL A 219 4.96 -8.29 -15.74
N ARG A 220 4.58 -7.75 -16.91
CA ARG A 220 3.92 -6.45 -17.05
C ARG A 220 2.43 -6.69 -17.29
N ALA A 221 1.58 -6.33 -16.32
CA ALA A 221 0.14 -6.42 -16.46
C ALA A 221 -0.47 -5.02 -16.59
N GLY A 222 -1.18 -4.79 -17.70
CA GLY A 222 -2.15 -3.71 -17.78
C GLY A 222 -3.38 -4.07 -16.95
N GLY A 223 -3.93 -3.11 -16.23
CA GLY A 223 -5.23 -3.27 -15.58
C GLY A 223 -6.30 -3.51 -16.64
N ALA A 224 -6.90 -4.70 -16.63
CA ALA A 224 -8.21 -4.84 -17.25
C ALA A 224 -9.22 -4.14 -16.34
N GLY A 225 -9.70 -2.95 -16.73
CA GLY A 225 -10.85 -2.27 -16.12
C GLY A 225 -10.56 -1.53 -14.80
#